data_AF-A0A286CSU7-F1
#
_entry.id   AF-A0A286CSU7-F1
#
_cell.length_a   1.000
_cell.length_b   1.000
_cell.length_c   1.000
_cell.angle_alpha   90.00
_cell.angle_beta   90.00
_cell.angle_gamma   90.00
#
_symmetry.space_group_name_H-M   'P 1'
#
loop_
_entity.id
_entity.type
_entity.pdbx_description
1 polymer ?
#
loop_
_entity_poly.entity_id
_entity_poly.type
_entity_poly.pdbx_seq_one_letter_code
_entity_poly.pdbx_strand_id
1 'polypeptide(L)'
;MVSVAVLLGLRLPTGAGPRAPAAEAPGGVLRSAALRDVRYVAVALICGALELYHPLLTVGLPLWIVTGTDAPALLVSRLLILDTVLVLLFQVTVSKGVRTPAGAARMLRWAGWALGASCLVFAMSGGHGALLDSAALLGGALVLVLGELYQASASWGLSFGLAPAGRQGEYQAVFSLGRGLQQFAGPWLMTSLVVGAAGTGWLILAALFALLGLAAPPLVRGLEKTRARTEPAPA
;
A
#
# COMPACT_ATOMS: atom_id res chain seq x y z
N MET A 1 -14.47 -8.79 3.71
CA MET A 1 -14.50 -10.25 3.40
C MET A 1 -14.00 -11.18 4.51
N VAL A 2 -13.28 -10.73 5.55
CA VAL A 2 -12.70 -11.61 6.60
C VAL A 2 -13.72 -12.56 7.25
N SER A 3 -14.95 -12.10 7.51
CA SER A 3 -15.98 -12.84 8.24
C SER A 3 -16.41 -14.17 7.60
N VAL A 4 -16.29 -14.32 6.28
CA VAL A 4 -16.68 -15.56 5.57
C VAL A 4 -15.65 -16.67 5.79
N ALA A 5 -14.36 -16.34 5.88
CA ALA A 5 -13.31 -17.30 6.14
C ALA A 5 -13.42 -17.92 7.55
N VAL A 6 -13.82 -17.11 8.55
CA VAL A 6 -14.04 -17.56 9.93
C VAL A 6 -15.15 -18.62 10.01
N LEU A 7 -16.25 -18.41 9.29
CA LEU A 7 -17.37 -19.37 9.25
C LEU A 7 -17.03 -20.67 8.51
N LEU A 8 -16.12 -20.64 7.54
CA LEU A 8 -15.66 -21.84 6.83
C LEU A 8 -14.62 -22.64 7.63
N GLY A 9 -13.83 -21.97 8.47
CA GLY A 9 -12.82 -22.62 9.33
C GLY A 9 -13.40 -23.48 10.46
N LEU A 10 -14.64 -23.24 10.87
CA LEU A 10 -15.33 -23.96 11.96
C LEU A 10 -15.78 -25.41 11.61
N ARG A 11 -15.33 -25.96 10.48
CA ARG A 11 -15.63 -27.34 10.03
C ARG A 11 -14.40 -28.21 9.75
N LEU A 12 -13.24 -27.86 10.28
CA LEU A 12 -12.08 -28.76 10.28
C LEU A 12 -12.10 -29.65 11.53
N PRO A 13 -12.04 -30.99 11.41
CA PRO A 13 -12.01 -31.89 12.55
C PRO A 13 -10.70 -31.74 13.34
N THR A 14 -10.75 -31.95 14.65
CA THR A 14 -9.63 -31.76 15.59
C THR A 14 -8.57 -32.84 15.49
N GLY A 15 -7.82 -32.86 14.38
CA GLY A 15 -6.57 -33.61 14.25
C GLY A 15 -5.46 -32.94 15.06
N ALA A 16 -5.09 -33.51 16.20
CA ALA A 16 -4.02 -33.02 17.07
C ALA A 16 -2.63 -33.30 16.47
N GLY A 17 -2.26 -32.55 15.41
CA GLY A 17 -0.89 -32.54 14.91
C GLY A 17 0.10 -32.05 15.98
N PRO A 18 1.34 -32.57 16.03
CA PRO A 18 2.34 -32.11 16.99
C PRO A 18 2.52 -30.59 16.91
N ARG A 19 2.44 -29.91 18.06
CA ARG A 19 2.82 -28.49 18.13
C ARG A 19 4.30 -28.39 17.76
N ALA A 20 4.60 -27.79 16.60
CA ALA A 20 5.95 -27.30 16.34
C ALA A 20 6.36 -26.41 17.51
N PRO A 21 7.58 -26.56 18.06
CA PRO A 21 7.98 -25.82 19.25
C PRO A 21 7.89 -24.32 18.97
N ALA A 22 7.25 -23.59 19.89
CA ALA A 22 7.24 -22.13 19.83
C ALA A 22 8.68 -21.66 20.00
N ALA A 23 9.32 -21.26 18.90
CA ALA A 23 10.71 -20.86 18.89
C ALA A 23 10.92 -19.71 19.89
N GLU A 24 11.83 -19.93 20.85
CA GLU A 24 12.04 -19.02 21.97
C GLU A 24 12.45 -17.62 21.48
N ALA A 25 11.99 -16.59 22.20
CA ALA A 25 12.39 -15.21 21.96
C ALA A 25 13.33 -14.67 23.06
N PRO A 26 14.65 -14.96 23.02
CA PRO A 26 15.65 -14.23 23.80
C PRO A 26 16.57 -13.40 22.87
N GLY A 27 15.96 -12.58 22.00
CA GLY A 27 16.69 -11.75 21.03
C GLY A 27 15.92 -10.48 20.68
N GLY A 28 16.02 -9.45 21.52
CA GLY A 28 15.26 -8.21 21.38
C GLY A 28 15.42 -7.54 20.01
N VAL A 29 14.37 -6.85 19.56
CA VAL A 29 14.15 -6.35 18.18
C VAL A 29 15.39 -5.68 17.56
N LEU A 30 16.19 -4.95 18.35
CA LEU A 30 17.44 -4.28 17.96
C LEU A 30 18.58 -5.23 17.47
N ARG A 31 18.46 -6.54 17.66
CA ARG A 31 19.37 -7.57 17.10
C ARG A 31 18.80 -8.30 15.87
N SER A 32 17.60 -7.95 15.42
CA SER A 32 17.02 -8.43 14.15
C SER A 32 17.97 -8.16 12.98
N ALA A 33 18.20 -9.17 12.14
CA ALA A 33 18.95 -9.00 10.91
C ALA A 33 18.08 -8.39 9.81
N ALA A 34 16.75 -8.60 9.84
CA ALA A 34 15.81 -7.94 8.93
C ALA A 34 15.83 -6.41 9.06
N LEU A 35 16.01 -5.87 10.29
CA LEU A 35 16.22 -4.43 10.51
C LEU A 35 17.62 -3.93 10.11
N ARG A 36 18.59 -4.84 9.93
CA ARG A 36 19.94 -4.52 9.43
C ARG A 36 20.04 -4.66 7.90
N ASP A 37 19.09 -5.33 7.25
CA ASP A 37 18.92 -5.30 5.79
C ASP A 37 18.28 -3.96 5.38
N VAL A 38 19.11 -2.91 5.32
CA VAL A 38 18.71 -1.55 4.92
C VAL A 38 17.99 -1.53 3.56
N ARG A 39 18.27 -2.49 2.67
CA ARG A 39 17.59 -2.58 1.35
C ARG A 39 16.18 -3.14 1.50
N TYR A 40 15.99 -4.18 2.31
CA TYR A 40 14.65 -4.68 2.63
C TYR A 40 13.83 -3.67 3.44
N VAL A 41 14.44 -2.99 4.42
CA VAL A 41 13.80 -1.88 5.16
C VAL A 41 13.38 -0.75 4.21
N ALA A 42 14.23 -0.35 3.25
CA ALA A 42 13.87 0.67 2.26
C ALA A 42 12.71 0.23 1.35
N VAL A 43 12.66 -1.03 0.91
CA VAL A 43 11.52 -1.57 0.14
C VAL A 43 10.25 -1.60 0.99
N ALA A 44 10.33 -2.04 2.25
CA ALA A 44 9.22 -2.05 3.19
C ALA A 44 8.66 -0.64 3.46
N LEU A 45 9.54 0.35 3.65
CA LEU A 45 9.16 1.76 3.82
C LEU A 45 8.52 2.35 2.56
N ILE A 46 9.00 2.01 1.36
CA ILE A 46 8.35 2.45 0.11
C ILE A 46 6.97 1.79 -0.05
N CYS A 47 6.82 0.50 0.26
CA CYS A 47 5.52 -0.15 0.24
C CYS A 47 4.54 0.54 1.20
N GLY A 48 4.94 0.77 2.45
CA GLY A 48 4.12 1.46 3.47
C GLY A 48 3.89 2.95 3.20
N ALA A 49 4.77 3.63 2.49
CA ALA A 49 4.57 5.03 2.08
C ALA A 49 3.66 5.15 0.83
N LEU A 50 3.69 4.16 -0.07
CA LEU A 50 2.74 4.08 -1.18
C LEU A 50 1.33 3.73 -0.70
N GLU A 51 1.17 3.01 0.42
CA GLU A 51 -0.15 2.74 1.03
C GLU A 51 -0.84 4.01 1.58
N LEU A 52 -0.18 5.18 1.60
CA LEU A 52 -0.77 6.45 2.04
C LEU A 52 -2.03 6.86 1.25
N TYR A 53 -2.35 6.16 0.15
CA TYR A 53 -3.68 6.19 -0.48
C TYR A 53 -4.82 5.88 0.52
N HIS A 54 -4.59 5.05 1.55
CA HIS A 54 -5.62 4.64 2.51
C HIS A 54 -6.03 5.77 3.48
N PRO A 55 -5.12 6.47 4.19
CA PRO A 55 -5.46 7.70 4.91
C PRO A 55 -5.91 8.83 3.96
N LEU A 56 -5.47 8.85 2.70
CA LEU A 56 -5.98 9.78 1.69
C LEU A 56 -7.46 9.52 1.37
N LEU A 57 -7.87 8.26 1.16
CA LEU A 57 -9.28 7.86 0.99
C LEU A 57 -10.13 8.12 2.25
N THR A 58 -9.60 7.81 3.44
CA THR A 58 -10.39 7.77 4.70
C THR A 58 -10.35 9.07 5.50
N VAL A 59 -9.41 9.98 5.21
CA VAL A 59 -9.29 11.30 5.86
C VAL A 59 -9.19 12.41 4.81
N GLY A 60 -8.25 12.32 3.87
CA GLY A 60 -7.96 13.39 2.90
C GLY A 60 -9.15 13.79 2.02
N LEU A 61 -9.76 12.83 1.32
CA LEU A 61 -10.92 13.05 0.45
C LEU A 61 -12.19 13.50 1.20
N PRO A 62 -12.60 12.86 2.32
CA PRO A 62 -13.73 13.34 3.13
C PRO A 62 -13.58 14.81 3.54
N LEU A 63 -12.37 15.22 3.91
CA LEU A 63 -12.08 16.58 4.34
C LEU A 63 -12.11 17.55 3.15
N TRP A 64 -11.42 17.22 2.06
CA TRP A 64 -11.39 18.00 0.82
C TRP A 64 -12.79 18.20 0.21
N ILE A 65 -13.63 17.16 0.21
CA ILE A 65 -15.00 17.24 -0.28
C ILE A 65 -15.82 18.28 0.49
N VAL A 66 -15.57 18.42 1.80
CA VAL A 66 -16.30 19.35 2.69
C VAL A 66 -15.69 20.77 2.70
N THR A 67 -14.39 20.94 2.43
CA THR A 67 -13.69 22.24 2.55
C THR A 67 -13.22 22.88 1.25
N GLY A 68 -13.15 22.11 0.15
CA GLY A 68 -12.54 22.55 -1.10
C GLY A 68 -13.34 22.26 -2.37
N THR A 69 -14.55 21.69 -2.26
CA THR A 69 -15.39 21.34 -3.42
C THR A 69 -16.86 21.65 -3.18
N ASP A 70 -17.63 21.85 -4.24
CA ASP A 70 -19.09 21.96 -4.20
C ASP A 70 -19.80 20.58 -4.14
N ALA A 71 -19.05 19.48 -4.02
CA ALA A 71 -19.59 18.13 -4.12
C ALA A 71 -20.41 17.72 -2.87
N PRO A 72 -21.54 17.00 -3.02
CA PRO A 72 -22.37 16.62 -1.89
C PRO A 72 -21.66 15.60 -1.00
N ALA A 73 -21.65 15.79 0.32
CA ALA A 73 -20.94 14.93 1.29
C ALA A 73 -21.29 13.42 1.21
N LEU A 74 -22.48 13.06 0.70
CA LEU A 74 -22.88 11.67 0.40
C LEU A 74 -21.94 10.99 -0.61
N LEU A 75 -21.21 11.76 -1.44
CA LEU A 75 -20.21 11.25 -2.35
C LEU A 75 -19.08 10.52 -1.63
N VAL A 76 -18.69 10.93 -0.42
CA VAL A 76 -17.67 10.26 0.40
C VAL A 76 -17.99 8.77 0.57
N SER A 77 -19.20 8.45 1.02
CA SER A 77 -19.65 7.07 1.20
C SER A 77 -19.74 6.30 -0.12
N ARG A 78 -20.11 6.98 -1.21
CA ARG A 78 -20.15 6.37 -2.56
C ARG A 78 -18.76 6.03 -3.07
N LEU A 79 -17.76 6.89 -2.86
CA LEU A 79 -16.38 6.67 -3.24
C LEU A 79 -15.80 5.46 -2.48
N LEU A 80 -15.96 5.40 -1.16
CA LEU A 80 -15.47 4.27 -0.33
C LEU A 80 -16.13 2.93 -0.70
N ILE A 81 -17.41 2.93 -1.08
CA ILE A 81 -18.10 1.72 -1.55
C ILE A 81 -17.61 1.32 -2.95
N LEU A 82 -17.47 2.28 -3.88
CA LEU A 82 -17.00 2.04 -5.24
C LEU A 82 -15.56 1.48 -5.24
N ASP A 83 -14.68 2.11 -4.48
CA ASP A 83 -13.31 1.71 -4.19
C ASP A 83 -13.25 0.26 -3.70
N THR A 84 -13.93 -0.04 -2.59
CA THR A 84 -14.01 -1.41 -2.03
C THR A 84 -14.52 -2.44 -3.06
N VAL A 85 -15.56 -2.11 -3.82
CA VAL A 85 -16.13 -3.02 -4.84
C VAL A 85 -15.15 -3.27 -5.97
N LEU A 86 -14.49 -2.24 -6.49
CA LEU A 86 -13.52 -2.38 -7.57
C LEU A 86 -12.27 -3.14 -7.10
N VAL A 87 -11.77 -2.88 -5.90
CA VAL A 87 -10.66 -3.65 -5.31
C VAL A 87 -11.04 -5.13 -5.24
N LEU A 88 -12.20 -5.47 -4.68
CA LEU A 88 -12.65 -6.88 -4.59
C LEU A 88 -12.83 -7.56 -5.96
N LEU A 89 -13.28 -6.84 -6.99
CA LEU A 89 -13.44 -7.38 -8.34
C LEU A 89 -12.11 -7.57 -9.09
N PHE A 90 -11.18 -6.61 -8.97
CA PHE A 90 -9.97 -6.58 -9.78
C PHE A 90 -8.70 -7.13 -9.09
N GLN A 91 -8.63 -7.17 -7.76
CA GLN A 91 -7.44 -7.62 -7.01
C GLN A 91 -7.01 -9.05 -7.38
N VAL A 92 -7.95 -9.97 -7.56
CA VAL A 92 -7.67 -11.35 -7.97
C VAL A 92 -7.08 -11.42 -9.39
N THR A 93 -7.47 -10.50 -10.28
CA THR A 93 -6.96 -10.42 -11.65
C THR A 93 -5.57 -9.79 -11.68
N VAL A 94 -5.36 -8.68 -10.96
CA VAL A 94 -4.06 -7.98 -10.89
C VAL A 94 -3.01 -8.82 -10.17
N SER A 95 -3.37 -9.55 -9.12
CA SER A 95 -2.46 -10.42 -8.36
C SER A 95 -1.82 -11.52 -9.22
N LYS A 96 -2.49 -12.02 -10.27
CA LYS A 96 -1.95 -13.05 -11.19
C LYS A 96 -0.70 -12.59 -11.96
N GLY A 97 -0.47 -11.27 -12.08
CA GLY A 97 0.71 -10.69 -12.70
C GLY A 97 1.98 -10.74 -11.82
N VAL A 98 1.84 -10.93 -10.51
CA VAL A 98 2.95 -10.90 -9.55
C VAL A 98 3.64 -12.26 -9.48
N ARG A 99 4.45 -12.57 -10.50
CA ARG A 99 5.23 -13.82 -10.58
C ARG A 99 6.74 -13.65 -10.38
N THR A 100 7.24 -12.41 -10.33
CA THR A 100 8.67 -12.10 -10.12
C THR A 100 8.82 -10.78 -9.34
N PRO A 101 9.90 -10.57 -8.55
CA PRO A 101 10.10 -9.32 -7.83
C PRO A 101 10.36 -8.14 -8.79
N ALA A 102 11.07 -8.37 -9.91
CA ALA A 102 11.15 -7.42 -11.02
C ALA A 102 9.77 -7.03 -11.63
N GLY A 103 8.79 -7.93 -11.61
CA GLY A 103 7.39 -7.65 -11.96
C GLY A 103 6.69 -6.77 -10.92
N ALA A 104 6.79 -7.15 -9.63
CA ALA A 104 6.27 -6.38 -8.51
C ALA A 104 6.88 -4.95 -8.45
N ALA A 105 8.17 -4.82 -8.74
CA ALA A 105 8.87 -3.54 -8.86
C ALA A 105 8.27 -2.64 -9.96
N ARG A 106 7.91 -3.21 -11.12
CA ARG A 106 7.21 -2.48 -12.18
C ARG A 106 5.80 -2.06 -11.73
N MET A 107 5.12 -2.89 -10.95
CA MET A 107 3.81 -2.56 -10.39
C MET A 107 3.89 -1.47 -9.32
N LEU A 108 4.88 -1.45 -8.42
CA LEU A 108 5.10 -0.31 -7.51
C LEU A 108 5.36 1.01 -8.25
N ARG A 109 5.99 0.98 -9.44
CA ARG A 109 6.07 2.17 -10.30
C ARG A 109 4.69 2.61 -10.77
N TRP A 110 3.92 1.72 -11.38
CA TRP A 110 2.58 2.05 -11.85
C TRP A 110 1.64 2.48 -10.70
N ALA A 111 1.84 1.93 -9.50
CA ALA A 111 1.17 2.38 -8.29
C ALA A 111 1.47 3.85 -7.99
N GLY A 112 2.74 4.20 -7.81
CA GLY A 112 3.15 5.59 -7.53
C GLY A 112 2.75 6.59 -8.62
N TRP A 113 2.72 6.15 -9.89
CA TRP A 113 2.28 7.00 -11.00
C TRP A 113 0.76 7.18 -11.05
N ALA A 114 -0.03 6.14 -10.76
CA ALA A 114 -1.49 6.23 -10.68
C ALA A 114 -1.92 7.04 -9.44
N LEU A 115 -1.36 6.78 -8.26
CA LEU A 115 -1.59 7.57 -7.04
C LEU A 115 -1.14 9.03 -7.21
N GLY A 116 -0.05 9.26 -7.95
CA GLY A 116 0.37 10.59 -8.35
C GLY A 116 -0.67 11.30 -9.23
N ALA A 117 -1.16 10.62 -10.27
CA ALA A 117 -2.16 11.14 -11.19
C ALA A 117 -3.52 11.39 -10.50
N SER A 118 -3.97 10.53 -9.60
CA SER A 118 -5.22 10.76 -8.84
C SER A 118 -5.11 12.01 -7.96
N CYS A 119 -3.96 12.23 -7.31
CA CYS A 119 -3.72 13.47 -6.54
C CYS A 119 -3.81 14.72 -7.43
N LEU A 120 -3.28 14.69 -8.66
CA LEU A 120 -3.43 15.81 -9.60
C LEU A 120 -4.90 16.03 -10.00
N VAL A 121 -5.69 14.97 -10.19
CA VAL A 121 -7.13 15.09 -10.48
C VAL A 121 -7.88 15.69 -9.28
N PHE A 122 -7.57 15.28 -8.05
CA PHE A 122 -8.16 15.87 -6.83
C PHE A 122 -7.76 17.33 -6.63
N ALA A 123 -6.53 17.72 -6.99
CA ALA A 123 -6.10 19.13 -6.97
C ALA A 123 -6.96 20.03 -7.87
N MET A 124 -7.53 19.47 -8.95
CA MET A 124 -8.39 20.17 -9.91
C MET A 124 -9.89 20.01 -9.62
N SER A 125 -10.29 19.21 -8.61
CA SER A 125 -11.69 18.77 -8.41
C SER A 125 -12.55 19.72 -7.57
N GLY A 126 -12.20 21.01 -7.50
CA GLY A 126 -12.80 21.97 -6.58
C GLY A 126 -13.08 23.33 -7.22
N GLY A 127 -14.26 23.89 -6.96
CA GLY A 127 -14.65 25.25 -7.38
C GLY A 127 -15.20 25.35 -8.80
N HIS A 128 -15.56 24.22 -9.42
CA HIS A 128 -16.15 24.16 -10.77
C HIS A 128 -17.65 23.79 -10.75
N GLY A 129 -18.28 23.81 -9.57
CA GLY A 129 -19.67 23.44 -9.37
C GLY A 129 -19.87 21.93 -9.14
N ALA A 130 -20.87 21.61 -8.32
CA ALA A 130 -21.08 20.29 -7.73
C ALA A 130 -21.02 19.10 -8.70
N LEU A 131 -21.49 19.25 -9.94
CA LEU A 131 -21.45 18.19 -10.96
C LEU A 131 -20.03 17.92 -11.48
N LEU A 132 -19.24 18.97 -11.76
CA LEU A 132 -17.90 18.85 -12.31
C LEU A 132 -16.92 18.37 -11.23
N ASP A 133 -17.00 18.96 -10.04
CA ASP A 133 -16.26 18.53 -8.86
C ASP A 133 -16.55 17.04 -8.54
N SER A 134 -17.82 16.63 -8.52
CA SER A 134 -18.19 15.21 -8.32
C SER A 134 -17.63 14.27 -9.39
N ALA A 135 -17.66 14.68 -10.66
CA ALA A 135 -17.13 13.88 -11.77
C ALA A 135 -15.61 13.75 -11.71
N ALA A 136 -14.90 14.82 -11.35
CA ALA A 136 -13.46 14.81 -11.15
C ALA A 136 -13.07 13.94 -9.94
N LEU A 137 -13.78 14.03 -8.81
CA LEU A 137 -13.58 13.16 -7.64
C LEU A 137 -13.79 11.67 -7.98
N LEU A 138 -14.84 11.34 -8.73
CA LEU A 138 -15.07 9.97 -9.22
C LEU A 138 -13.95 9.49 -10.15
N GLY A 139 -13.54 10.31 -11.12
CA GLY A 139 -12.43 9.99 -12.02
C GLY A 139 -11.10 9.78 -11.28
N GLY A 140 -10.77 10.66 -10.34
CA GLY A 140 -9.58 10.55 -9.50
C GLY A 140 -9.59 9.29 -8.63
N ALA A 141 -10.73 8.91 -8.06
CA ALA A 141 -10.86 7.67 -7.29
C ALA A 141 -10.71 6.41 -8.16
N LEU A 142 -11.26 6.40 -9.38
CA LEU A 142 -11.02 5.30 -10.33
C LEU A 142 -9.54 5.12 -10.67
N VAL A 143 -8.78 6.23 -10.79
CA VAL A 143 -7.32 6.18 -10.99
C VAL A 143 -6.59 5.75 -9.71
N LEU A 144 -7.04 6.18 -8.53
CA LEU A 144 -6.47 5.78 -7.23
C LEU A 144 -6.59 4.26 -7.02
N VAL A 145 -7.74 3.66 -7.35
CA VAL A 145 -7.97 2.21 -7.25
C VAL A 145 -6.96 1.41 -8.09
N LEU A 146 -6.58 1.89 -9.27
CA LEU A 146 -5.50 1.26 -10.06
C LEU A 146 -4.17 1.33 -9.30
N GLY A 147 -3.91 2.45 -8.63
CA GLY A 147 -2.77 2.65 -7.75
C GLY A 147 -2.71 1.66 -6.58
N GLU A 148 -3.81 1.53 -5.83
CA GLU A 148 -3.98 0.54 -4.77
C GLU A 148 -3.76 -0.90 -5.29
N LEU A 149 -4.46 -1.28 -6.36
CA LEU A 149 -4.39 -2.63 -6.92
C LEU A 149 -2.96 -3.05 -7.28
N TYR A 150 -2.18 -2.12 -7.85
CA TYR A 150 -0.77 -2.33 -8.14
C TYR A 150 0.11 -2.33 -6.88
N GLN A 151 -0.14 -1.44 -5.91
CA GLN A 151 0.60 -1.41 -4.64
C GLN A 151 0.39 -2.72 -3.88
N ALA A 152 -0.86 -3.08 -3.61
CA ALA A 152 -1.21 -4.17 -2.72
C ALA A 152 -0.67 -5.51 -3.25
N SER A 153 -0.91 -5.77 -4.55
CA SER A 153 -0.41 -6.97 -5.22
C SER A 153 1.13 -7.06 -5.15
N ALA A 154 1.83 -5.94 -5.37
CA ALA A 154 3.29 -5.91 -5.30
C ALA A 154 3.83 -6.03 -3.86
N SER A 155 3.19 -5.40 -2.88
CA SER A 155 3.54 -5.45 -1.45
C SER A 155 3.47 -6.88 -0.92
N TRP A 156 2.40 -7.61 -1.24
CA TRP A 156 2.27 -9.05 -0.93
C TRP A 156 3.39 -9.87 -1.59
N GLY A 157 3.65 -9.69 -2.89
CA GLY A 157 4.69 -10.43 -3.60
C GLY A 157 6.12 -10.16 -3.09
N LEU A 158 6.43 -8.90 -2.73
CA LEU A 158 7.75 -8.51 -2.24
C LEU A 158 7.99 -8.94 -0.79
N SER A 159 6.99 -8.81 0.08
CA SER A 159 7.12 -9.16 1.51
C SER A 159 7.38 -10.65 1.76
N PHE A 160 6.86 -11.54 0.90
CA PHE A 160 7.19 -12.97 0.93
C PHE A 160 8.37 -13.34 0.01
N GLY A 161 8.40 -12.81 -1.22
CA GLY A 161 9.38 -13.21 -2.25
C GLY A 161 10.82 -12.73 -2.03
N LEU A 162 11.04 -11.84 -1.05
CA LEU A 162 12.38 -11.34 -0.67
C LEU A 162 12.79 -11.75 0.76
N ALA A 163 11.94 -12.51 1.47
CA ALA A 163 12.18 -12.96 2.83
C ALA A 163 12.83 -14.35 2.85
N PRO A 164 13.98 -14.54 3.52
CA PRO A 164 14.66 -15.84 3.57
C PRO A 164 13.82 -16.96 4.16
N ALA A 165 14.06 -18.18 3.70
CA ALA A 165 13.49 -19.40 4.29
C ALA A 165 13.77 -19.44 5.80
N GLY A 166 12.75 -19.80 6.59
CA GLY A 166 12.81 -19.81 8.05
C GLY A 166 12.77 -18.43 8.75
N ARG A 167 12.89 -17.30 8.02
CA ARG A 167 12.90 -15.94 8.62
C ARG A 167 11.71 -15.06 8.23
N GLN A 168 10.70 -15.62 7.56
CA GLN A 168 9.55 -14.84 7.05
C GLN A 168 8.83 -14.01 8.12
N GLY A 169 8.66 -14.52 9.35
CA GLY A 169 8.03 -13.74 10.44
C GLY A 169 8.81 -12.48 10.83
N GLU A 170 10.14 -12.54 10.84
CA GLU A 170 11.01 -11.39 11.14
C GLU A 170 10.92 -10.32 10.03
N TYR A 171 10.88 -10.75 8.77
CA TYR A 171 10.79 -9.87 7.61
C TYR A 171 9.37 -9.30 7.44
N GLN A 172 8.32 -10.05 7.78
CA GLN A 172 6.93 -9.56 7.83
C GLN A 172 6.68 -8.57 8.99
N ALA A 173 7.41 -8.70 10.10
CA ALA A 173 7.42 -7.68 11.16
C ALA A 173 7.96 -6.33 10.63
N VAL A 174 9.05 -6.34 9.85
CA VAL A 174 9.61 -5.12 9.24
C VAL A 174 8.65 -4.49 8.22
N PHE A 175 7.98 -5.29 7.38
CA PHE A 175 6.90 -4.77 6.51
C PHE A 175 5.75 -4.17 7.30
N SER A 176 5.39 -4.78 8.43
CA SER A 176 4.30 -4.29 9.29
C SER A 176 4.69 -3.02 10.07
N LEU A 177 5.97 -2.80 10.38
CA LEU A 177 6.46 -1.51 10.90
C LEU A 177 6.29 -0.38 9.88
N GLY A 178 6.59 -0.63 8.60
CA GLY A 178 6.37 0.35 7.52
C GLY A 178 4.90 0.77 7.41
N ARG A 179 3.98 -0.20 7.49
CA ARG A 179 2.52 0.06 7.47
C ARG A 179 2.03 0.72 8.76
N GLY A 180 2.57 0.36 9.92
CA GLY A 180 2.24 0.98 11.21
C GLY A 180 2.66 2.45 11.29
N LEU A 181 3.85 2.78 10.77
CA LEU A 181 4.33 4.16 10.65
C LEU A 181 3.36 5.01 9.81
N GLN A 182 2.84 4.45 8.72
CA GLN A 182 1.80 5.09 7.91
C GLN A 182 0.50 5.32 8.70
N GLN A 183 0.05 4.36 9.51
CA GLN A 183 -1.25 4.45 10.18
C GLN A 183 -1.22 5.54 11.26
N PHE A 184 -0.04 5.74 11.87
CA PHE A 184 0.22 6.84 12.78
C PHE A 184 0.38 8.20 12.07
N ALA A 185 1.28 8.29 11.08
CA ALA A 185 1.62 9.56 10.44
C ALA A 185 0.61 10.03 9.39
N GLY A 186 -0.10 9.10 8.74
CA GLY A 186 -0.98 9.32 7.60
C GLY A 186 -2.12 10.31 7.87
N PRO A 187 -2.93 10.13 8.91
CA PRO A 187 -4.00 11.09 9.26
C PRO A 187 -3.45 12.50 9.52
N TRP A 188 -2.29 12.61 10.17
CA TRP A 188 -1.62 13.89 10.43
C TRP A 188 -1.07 14.54 9.16
N LEU A 189 -0.47 13.75 8.25
CA LEU A 189 -0.02 14.20 6.94
C LEU A 189 -1.18 14.68 6.06
N MET A 190 -2.29 13.93 6.02
CA MET A 190 -3.48 14.33 5.27
C MET A 190 -4.12 15.59 5.85
N THR A 191 -4.24 15.70 7.18
CA THR A 191 -4.78 16.91 7.82
C THR A 191 -3.88 18.13 7.54
N SER A 192 -2.56 18.01 7.71
CA SER A 192 -1.64 19.13 7.49
C SER A 192 -1.52 19.56 6.02
N LEU A 193 -1.48 18.62 5.07
CA LEU A 193 -1.37 18.92 3.64
C LEU A 193 -2.70 19.37 3.04
N VAL A 194 -3.80 18.64 3.26
CA VAL A 194 -5.09 18.93 2.61
C VAL A 194 -5.78 20.14 3.24
N VAL A 195 -5.73 20.32 4.56
CA VAL A 195 -6.32 21.51 5.22
C VAL A 195 -5.36 22.70 5.18
N GLY A 196 -4.08 22.49 5.48
CA GLY A 196 -3.10 23.57 5.62
C GLY A 196 -2.57 24.13 4.30
N ALA A 197 -2.57 23.33 3.22
CA ALA A 197 -2.01 23.73 1.92
C ALA A 197 -2.98 23.55 0.73
N ALA A 198 -4.21 23.05 0.97
CA ALA A 198 -5.27 22.90 -0.03
C ALA A 198 -4.77 22.25 -1.35
N GLY A 199 -5.00 22.89 -2.50
CA GLY A 199 -4.53 22.44 -3.82
C GLY A 199 -3.03 22.13 -3.87
N THR A 200 -2.20 22.87 -3.14
CA THR A 200 -0.74 22.64 -3.07
C THR A 200 -0.39 21.35 -2.32
N GLY A 201 -1.19 20.97 -1.31
CA GLY A 201 -1.02 19.70 -0.59
C GLY A 201 -1.17 18.49 -1.51
N TRP A 202 -2.13 18.55 -2.44
CA TRP A 202 -2.30 17.53 -3.48
C TRP A 202 -1.11 17.44 -4.45
N LEU A 203 -0.50 18.57 -4.82
CA LEU A 203 0.73 18.57 -5.65
C LEU A 203 1.92 17.93 -4.92
N ILE A 204 2.06 18.19 -3.61
CA ILE A 204 3.09 17.58 -2.76
C ILE A 204 2.89 16.06 -2.67
N LEU A 205 1.65 15.60 -2.46
CA LEU A 205 1.31 14.17 -2.47
C LEU A 205 1.55 13.54 -3.85
N ALA A 206 1.20 14.23 -4.94
CA ALA A 206 1.44 13.76 -6.30
C ALA A 206 2.94 13.53 -6.58
N ALA A 207 3.78 14.50 -6.18
CA ALA A 207 5.24 14.40 -6.28
C ALA A 207 5.80 13.26 -5.40
N LEU A 208 5.30 13.12 -4.17
CA LEU A 208 5.70 12.05 -3.24
C LEU A 208 5.43 10.66 -3.84
N PHE A 209 4.20 10.39 -4.30
CA PHE A 209 3.84 9.10 -4.89
C PHE A 209 4.65 8.81 -6.18
N ALA A 210 4.84 9.82 -7.04
CA ALA A 210 5.65 9.67 -8.25
C ALA A 210 7.12 9.34 -7.93
N LEU A 211 7.73 10.03 -6.95
CA LEU A 211 9.10 9.78 -6.50
C LEU A 211 9.26 8.39 -5.87
N LEU A 212 8.31 7.95 -5.04
CA LEU A 212 8.27 6.59 -4.48
C LEU A 212 8.19 5.52 -5.59
N GLY A 213 7.32 5.73 -6.59
CA GLY A 213 7.20 4.86 -7.76
C GLY A 213 8.45 4.84 -8.67
N LEU A 214 9.20 5.93 -8.71
CA LEU A 214 10.50 5.99 -9.39
C LEU A 214 11.62 5.30 -8.59
N ALA A 215 11.59 5.39 -7.26
CA ALA A 215 12.59 4.81 -6.36
C ALA A 215 12.43 3.30 -6.13
N ALA A 216 11.21 2.75 -6.17
CA ALA A 216 10.98 1.33 -5.91
C ALA A 216 11.76 0.38 -6.86
N PRO A 217 11.79 0.59 -8.19
CA PRO A 217 12.48 -0.31 -9.13
C PRO A 217 13.99 -0.46 -8.94
N PRO A 218 14.81 0.60 -8.77
CA PRO A 218 16.23 0.43 -8.51
C PRO A 218 16.51 -0.21 -7.14
N LEU A 219 15.67 0.04 -6.12
CA LEU A 219 15.84 -0.57 -4.79
C LEU A 219 15.52 -2.06 -4.78
N VAL A 220 14.40 -2.50 -5.36
CA VAL A 220 14.09 -3.94 -5.50
C VAL A 220 15.16 -4.66 -6.31
N ARG A 221 15.59 -4.10 -7.45
CA ARG A 221 16.71 -4.66 -8.25
C ARG A 221 18.03 -4.69 -7.49
N GLY A 222 18.28 -3.72 -6.62
CA GLY A 222 19.46 -3.68 -5.75
C GLY A 222 19.43 -4.79 -4.69
N LEU A 223 18.25 -5.14 -4.19
CA LEU A 223 18.03 -6.22 -3.23
C LEU A 223 18.10 -7.61 -3.90
N GLU A 224 17.44 -7.80 -5.05
CA GLU A 224 17.58 -9.00 -5.90
C GLU A 224 19.06 -9.32 -6.16
N LYS A 225 19.85 -8.32 -6.59
CA LYS A 225 21.29 -8.45 -6.85
C LYS A 225 22.17 -8.69 -5.62
N THR A 226 21.66 -8.45 -4.41
CA THR A 226 22.35 -8.82 -3.17
C THR A 226 22.02 -10.25 -2.79
N ARG A 227 20.73 -10.65 -2.82
CA ARG A 227 20.28 -12.02 -2.51
C ARG A 227 21.01 -13.05 -3.39
N ALA A 228 21.04 -12.82 -4.70
CA ALA A 228 21.75 -13.64 -5.68
C ALA A 228 23.30 -13.67 -5.56
N ARG A 229 23.89 -13.00 -4.57
CA ARG A 229 25.32 -13.10 -4.21
C ARG A 229 25.56 -13.77 -2.85
N THR A 230 24.52 -13.90 -2.02
CA THR A 230 24.62 -14.36 -0.63
C THR A 230 24.00 -15.75 -0.45
N GLU A 231 23.00 -16.09 -1.25
CA GLU A 231 22.42 -17.43 -1.32
C GLU A 231 23.17 -18.25 -2.39
N PRO A 232 23.84 -19.37 -2.03
CA PRO A 232 24.47 -20.25 -3.01
C PRO A 232 23.41 -20.90 -3.89
N ALA A 233 23.78 -21.25 -5.13
CA ALA A 233 22.88 -21.99 -6.02
C ALA A 233 22.47 -23.33 -5.39
N PRO A 234 21.21 -23.77 -5.52
CA PRO A 234 20.82 -25.12 -5.12
C PRO A 234 21.62 -26.14 -5.94
N ALA A 235 22.13 -27.17 -5.25
CA ALA A 235 22.92 -28.26 -5.83
C ALA A 235 22.01 -29.40 -6.33
#